data_AF-A0A2M7TWK7-F1
#
_entry.id   AF-A0A2M7TWK7-F1
#
_cell.length_a   1.000
_cell.length_b   1.000
_cell.length_c   1.000
_cell.angle_alpha   90.00
_cell.angle_beta   90.00
_cell.angle_gamma   90.00
#
_symmetry.space_group_name_H-M   'P 1'
#
loop_
_entity.id
_entity.type
_entity.pdbx_description
1 polymer ?
#
loop_
_entity_poly.entity_id
_entity_poly.type
_entity_poly.pdbx_seq_one_letter_code
_entity_poly.pdbx_strand_id
1 'polypeptide(L)'
;MSGIETTISFNLRHRQTDLRIFEVGQVSTLDAGSDTGARETTHIAFALQGSARNKSWLDSELPATLFHLKGDLAKFYRAITGTEPVFESVNHAVLENALALKSGELLIGV
;
A
#
# COMPACT_ATOMS: atom_id res chain seq x y z
N MET A 1 -9.50 -7.44 -9.50
CA MET A 1 -8.02 -7.46 -9.53
C MET A 1 -7.57 -6.04 -9.80
N SER A 2 -6.80 -5.46 -8.91
CA SER A 2 -6.37 -4.06 -9.00
C SER A 2 -5.27 -3.87 -10.05
N GLY A 3 -5.02 -2.61 -10.47
CA GLY A 3 -3.94 -2.29 -11.41
C GLY A 3 -2.56 -2.71 -10.88
N ILE A 4 -2.31 -2.47 -9.59
CA ILE A 4 -1.06 -2.84 -8.92
C ILE A 4 -0.85 -4.36 -8.86
N GLU A 5 -1.89 -5.16 -8.58
CA GLU A 5 -1.83 -6.63 -8.61
C GLU A 5 -1.50 -7.17 -10.00
N THR A 6 -2.06 -6.53 -11.04
CA THR A 6 -1.80 -6.90 -12.44
C THR A 6 -0.34 -6.63 -12.80
N THR A 7 0.20 -5.48 -12.37
CA THR A 7 1.61 -5.11 -12.55
C THR A 7 2.55 -6.10 -11.85
N ILE A 8 2.26 -6.46 -10.60
CA ILE A 8 3.06 -7.46 -9.85
C ILE A 8 3.03 -8.79 -10.58
N SER A 9 1.83 -9.27 -10.94
CA SER A 9 1.65 -10.54 -11.63
C SER A 9 2.40 -10.60 -12.96
N PHE A 10 2.42 -9.49 -13.71
CA PHE A 10 3.18 -9.38 -14.94
C PHE A 10 4.68 -9.54 -14.69
N ASN A 11 5.25 -8.83 -13.72
CA ASN A 11 6.68 -8.87 -13.40
C ASN A 11 7.11 -10.26 -12.88
N LEU A 12 6.30 -10.89 -12.03
CA LEU A 12 6.55 -12.23 -11.53
C LEU A 12 6.65 -13.27 -12.65
N ARG A 13 5.81 -13.17 -13.69
CA ARG A 13 5.89 -14.04 -14.89
C ARG A 13 7.20 -13.83 -15.66
N HIS A 14 7.82 -12.66 -15.54
CA HIS A 14 9.12 -12.32 -16.15
C HIS A 14 10.29 -12.52 -15.18
N ARG A 15 10.09 -13.28 -14.08
CA ARG A 15 11.12 -13.62 -13.08
C ARG A 15 11.70 -12.42 -12.33
N GLN A 16 10.97 -11.29 -12.31
CA GLN A 16 11.30 -10.15 -11.47
C GLN A 16 10.54 -10.32 -10.15
N THR A 17 11.25 -10.79 -9.13
CA THR A 17 10.66 -11.20 -7.84
C THR A 17 10.72 -10.13 -6.76
N ASP A 18 11.70 -9.23 -6.82
CA ASP A 18 11.86 -8.12 -5.88
C ASP A 18 11.25 -6.85 -6.47
N LEU A 19 10.05 -6.51 -6.03
CA LEU A 19 9.28 -5.39 -6.57
C LEU A 19 8.93 -4.41 -5.46
N ARG A 20 9.14 -3.12 -5.76
CA ARG A 20 8.70 -1.98 -4.95
C ARG A 20 8.04 -0.99 -5.87
N ILE A 21 6.73 -0.91 -5.80
CA ILE A 21 5.93 -0.07 -6.70
C ILE A 21 4.95 0.75 -5.88
N PHE A 22 4.66 1.95 -6.37
CA PHE A 22 3.58 2.78 -5.86
C PHE A 22 2.80 3.37 -7.03
N GLU A 23 1.53 3.69 -6.78
CA GLU A 23 0.63 4.28 -7.78
C GLU A 23 -0.20 5.37 -7.10
N VAL A 24 -0.39 6.48 -7.82
CA VAL A 24 -1.33 7.55 -7.44
C VAL A 24 -2.40 7.60 -8.52
N GLY A 25 -3.67 7.44 -8.15
CA GLY A 25 -4.76 7.34 -9.12
C GLY A 25 -6.11 7.75 -8.57
N GLN A 26 -7.05 8.07 -9.47
CA GLN A 26 -8.44 8.30 -9.11
C GLN A 26 -9.17 6.97 -8.94
N VAL A 27 -9.89 6.82 -7.83
CA VAL A 27 -10.78 5.69 -7.58
C VAL A 27 -12.21 6.23 -7.57
N SER A 28 -13.03 5.71 -8.48
CA SER A 28 -14.46 6.00 -8.56
C SER A 28 -15.21 5.01 -7.67
N THR A 29 -16.01 5.54 -6.75
CA THR A 29 -16.91 4.77 -5.87
C THR A 29 -18.35 5.15 -6.17
N LEU A 30 -19.27 4.21 -5.99
CA LEU A 30 -20.71 4.50 -6.13
C LEU A 30 -21.13 5.50 -5.08
N ASP A 31 -21.75 6.58 -5.52
CA ASP A 31 -22.30 7.63 -4.66
C ASP A 31 -23.67 8.04 -5.20
N ALA A 32 -24.73 7.41 -4.70
CA ALA A 32 -26.09 7.69 -5.14
C ALA A 32 -26.57 9.11 -4.82
N GLY A 33 -25.84 9.85 -3.96
CA GLY A 33 -26.13 11.24 -3.62
C GLY A 33 -25.44 12.27 -4.50
N SER A 34 -24.51 11.85 -5.38
CA SER A 34 -23.83 12.77 -6.30
C SER A 34 -24.59 12.92 -7.61
N ASP A 35 -24.42 14.06 -8.29
CA ASP A 35 -25.08 14.36 -9.57
C ASP A 35 -24.76 13.34 -10.69
N THR A 36 -23.62 12.65 -10.58
CA THR A 36 -23.14 11.67 -11.55
C THR A 36 -23.35 10.22 -11.11
N GLY A 37 -23.83 10.00 -9.87
CA GLY A 37 -23.92 8.68 -9.26
C GLY A 37 -22.58 8.08 -8.84
N ALA A 38 -21.48 8.84 -8.97
CA ALA A 38 -20.13 8.43 -8.63
C ALA A 38 -19.37 9.53 -7.88
N ARG A 39 -18.46 9.09 -7.01
CA ARG A 39 -17.49 9.96 -6.33
C ARG A 39 -16.08 9.52 -6.69
N GLU A 40 -15.29 10.45 -7.21
CA GLU A 40 -13.87 10.24 -7.47
C GLU A 40 -13.03 10.69 -6.28
N THR A 41 -12.04 9.86 -5.93
CA THR A 41 -11.12 10.13 -4.83
C THR A 41 -9.71 9.72 -5.21
N THR A 42 -8.75 10.63 -5.02
CA THR A 42 -7.34 10.32 -5.22
C THR A 42 -6.86 9.35 -4.15
N HIS A 43 -6.36 8.20 -4.57
CA HIS A 43 -5.72 7.21 -3.71
C HIS A 43 -4.23 7.10 -4.04
N ILE A 44 -3.47 6.67 -3.04
CA ILE A 44 -2.08 6.27 -3.18
C ILE A 44 -1.97 4.84 -2.68
N ALA A 45 -1.45 3.95 -3.52
CA ALA A 45 -1.22 2.55 -3.19
C ALA A 45 0.27 2.23 -3.24
N PHE A 46 0.73 1.37 -2.33
CA PHE A 46 2.10 0.86 -2.30
C PHE A 46 2.05 -0.66 -2.32
N ALA A 47 2.99 -1.29 -3.01
CA ALA A 47 3.18 -2.72 -2.95
C ALA A 47 4.66 -3.09 -2.86
N LEU A 48 4.91 -4.11 -2.05
CA LEU A 48 6.22 -4.68 -1.78
C LEU A 48 6.13 -6.20 -1.92
N GLN A 49 6.93 -6.77 -2.81
CA GLN A 49 7.02 -8.21 -3.08
C GLN A 49 8.48 -8.64 -3.07
N GLY A 50 8.76 -9.84 -2.55
CA GLY A 50 10.12 -10.39 -2.49
C GLY A 50 10.88 -9.88 -1.26
N SER A 51 12.03 -9.26 -1.48
CA SER A 51 12.97 -8.92 -0.41
C SER A 51 12.96 -7.43 -0.01
N ALA A 52 12.87 -7.20 1.31
CA ALA A 52 13.11 -5.90 1.94
C ALA A 52 14.58 -5.49 1.91
N ARG A 53 15.49 -6.45 1.72
CA ARG A 53 16.88 -6.18 1.37
C ARG A 53 17.40 -7.33 0.53
N ASN A 54 17.91 -7.00 -0.65
CA ASN A 54 18.51 -7.99 -1.54
C ASN A 54 19.83 -8.47 -0.96
N LYS A 55 20.19 -9.72 -1.24
CA LYS A 55 21.49 -10.28 -0.87
C LYS A 55 22.62 -9.42 -1.43
N SER A 56 23.58 -9.08 -0.58
CA SER A 56 24.82 -8.44 -0.99
C SER A 56 26.01 -9.25 -0.46
N TRP A 57 27.24 -8.83 -0.76
CA TRP A 57 28.42 -9.44 -0.15
C TRP A 57 28.44 -9.28 1.38
N LEU A 58 27.91 -8.15 1.88
CA LEU A 58 27.96 -7.78 3.29
C LEU A 58 26.70 -8.20 4.06
N ASP A 59 25.61 -8.48 3.35
CA ASP A 59 24.30 -8.68 3.96
C ASP A 59 23.60 -9.92 3.42
N SER A 60 22.94 -10.63 4.34
CA SER A 60 21.93 -11.61 3.98
C SER A 60 20.68 -10.94 3.41
N GLU A 61 20.00 -11.70 2.56
CA GLU A 61 18.66 -11.39 2.11
C GLU A 61 17.71 -11.27 3.30
N LEU A 62 16.88 -10.23 3.29
CA LEU A 62 15.81 -10.02 4.27
C LEU A 62 14.47 -10.04 3.53
N PRO A 63 13.62 -11.05 3.76
CA PRO A 63 12.29 -11.10 3.16
C PRO A 63 11.43 -9.89 3.57
N ALA A 64 10.63 -9.40 2.64
CA ALA A 64 9.67 -8.36 2.93
C ALA A 64 8.55 -8.85 3.86
N THR A 65 8.06 -7.95 4.69
CA THR A 65 6.94 -8.18 5.61
C THR A 65 6.09 -6.92 5.66
N LEU A 66 4.87 -7.05 6.21
CA LEU A 66 3.96 -5.93 6.44
C LEU A 66 4.63 -4.77 7.20
N PHE A 67 5.58 -5.05 8.10
CA PHE A 67 6.26 -4.02 8.89
C PHE A 67 7.20 -3.14 8.07
N HIS A 68 7.74 -3.66 6.96
CA HIS A 68 8.52 -2.86 6.03
C HIS A 68 7.62 -1.86 5.31
N LEU A 69 6.46 -2.32 4.81
CA LEU A 69 5.47 -1.46 4.17
C LEU A 69 4.90 -0.43 5.15
N LYS A 70 4.62 -0.82 6.41
CA LYS A 70 4.22 0.09 7.49
C LYS A 70 5.26 1.19 7.69
N GLY A 71 6.55 0.84 7.73
CA GLY A 71 7.64 1.79 7.90
C GLY A 71 7.74 2.78 6.74
N ASP A 72 7.58 2.30 5.51
CA ASP A 72 7.61 3.15 4.30
C ASP A 72 6.40 4.10 4.27
N LEU A 73 5.19 3.60 4.57
CA LEU A 73 3.98 4.41 4.69
C LEU A 73 4.09 5.45 5.80
N ALA A 74 4.68 5.10 6.95
CA ALA A 74 4.87 6.03 8.05
C ALA A 74 5.75 7.22 7.65
N LYS A 75 6.88 6.94 7.00
CA LYS A 75 7.81 7.97 6.49
C LYS A 75 7.15 8.84 5.44
N PHE A 76 6.41 8.23 4.51
CA PHE A 76 5.70 8.94 3.45
C PHE A 76 4.62 9.87 4.01
N TYR A 77 3.78 9.36 4.91
CA TYR A 77 2.72 10.14 5.55
C TYR A 77 3.31 11.32 6.33
N ARG A 78 4.38 11.10 7.10
CA ARG A 78 5.05 12.18 7.83
C ARG A 78 5.66 13.22 6.91
N ALA A 79 6.24 12.81 5.78
CA ALA A 79 6.82 13.72 4.80
C ALA A 79 5.78 14.67 4.20
N ILE A 80 4.52 14.23 4.06
CA ILE A 80 3.44 15.03 3.46
C ILE A 80 2.69 15.86 4.50
N THR A 81 2.41 15.27 5.67
CA THR A 81 1.53 15.90 6.67
C THR A 81 2.28 16.59 7.81
N GLY A 82 3.57 16.28 8.00
CA GLY A 82 4.36 16.71 9.16
C GLY A 82 4.02 15.98 10.46
N THR A 83 3.11 15.01 10.44
CA THR A 83 2.61 14.29 11.62
C THR A 83 2.91 12.80 11.56
N GLU A 84 2.97 12.13 12.71
CA GLU A 84 3.13 10.68 12.76
C GLU A 84 1.76 10.00 12.59
N PRO A 85 1.67 8.93 11.77
CA PRO A 85 0.43 8.21 11.58
C PRO A 85 0.14 7.20 12.70
N VAL A 86 -1.14 6.90 12.90
CA VAL A 86 -1.59 5.82 13.79
C VAL A 86 -1.96 4.60 12.95
N PHE A 87 -1.39 3.45 13.30
CA PHE A 87 -1.71 2.16 12.68
C PHE A 87 -2.37 1.23 13.68
N GLU A 88 -3.52 0.67 13.32
CA GLU A 88 -4.25 -0.30 14.13
C GLU A 88 -4.46 -1.61 13.37
N SER A 89 -4.32 -2.74 14.05
CA SER A 89 -4.64 -4.03 13.44
C SER A 89 -6.14 -4.15 13.20
N VAL A 90 -6.52 -4.58 12.00
CA VAL A 90 -7.91 -4.76 11.59
C VAL A 90 -8.09 -6.09 10.88
N ASN A 91 -9.30 -6.64 10.99
CA ASN A 91 -9.71 -7.74 10.14
C ASN A 91 -10.09 -7.20 8.78
N HIS A 92 -9.61 -7.84 7.71
CA HIS A 92 -9.92 -7.47 6.35
C HIS A 92 -10.43 -8.68 5.57
N ALA A 93 -11.41 -8.47 4.68
CA ALA A 93 -12.09 -9.58 4.01
C ALA A 93 -11.18 -10.40 3.07
N VAL A 94 -10.10 -9.79 2.57
CA VAL A 94 -9.22 -10.40 1.56
C VAL A 94 -7.73 -10.40 1.92
N LEU A 95 -7.33 -9.77 3.02
CA LEU A 95 -5.92 -9.71 3.44
C LEU A 95 -5.72 -10.58 4.67
N GLU A 96 -4.65 -11.38 4.69
CA GLU A 96 -4.29 -12.23 5.83
C GLU A 96 -3.90 -11.42 7.06
N ASN A 97 -3.15 -10.33 6.84
CA ASN A 97 -2.74 -9.37 7.87
C ASN A 97 -3.00 -7.96 7.35
N ALA A 98 -3.66 -7.10 8.14
CA ALA A 98 -4.01 -5.74 7.72
C ALA A 98 -3.83 -4.72 8.86
N LEU A 99 -3.47 -3.49 8.47
CA LEU A 99 -3.33 -2.35 9.37
C LEU A 99 -4.14 -1.17 8.82
N ALA A 100 -5.12 -0.68 9.56
CA ALA A 100 -5.78 0.57 9.23
C ALA A 100 -4.88 1.77 9.58
N LEU A 101 -4.76 2.70 8.64
CA LEU A 101 -4.08 3.98 8.81
C LEU A 101 -5.10 5.04 9.21
N LYS A 102 -4.90 5.69 10.37
CA LYS A 102 -5.74 6.78 10.86
C LYS A 102 -4.96 8.08 11.03
N SER A 103 -5.65 9.20 10.81
CA SER A 103 -5.22 10.55 11.17
C SER A 103 -6.28 11.19 12.05
N GLY A 104 -5.98 11.31 13.35
CA GLY A 104 -7.00 11.60 14.35
C GLY A 104 -8.09 10.50 14.34
N GLU A 105 -9.34 10.92 14.19
CA GLU A 105 -10.49 9.99 14.09
C GLU A 105 -10.77 9.53 12.65
N LEU A 106 -10.10 10.11 11.65
CA LEU A 106 -10.35 9.80 10.24
C LEU A 106 -9.58 8.56 9.80
N LEU A 107 -10.30 7.57 9.26
CA LEU A 107 -9.70 6.45 8.54
C LEU A 107 -9.24 6.92 7.16
N ILE A 108 -7.95 6.76 6.87
CA ILE A 108 -7.33 7.17 5.60
C ILE A 108 -7.21 6.00 4.64
N GLY A 109 -6.92 4.80 5.16
CA GLY A 109 -6.70 3.63 4.32
C GLY A 109 -6.41 2.37 5.11
N VAL A 110 -6.12 1.29 4.40
CA VAL A 110 -5.74 -0.04 4.89
C VAL A 110 -4.50 -0.51 4.15
#